data_AF-A0A973STQ2-F1
#
_entry.id   AF-A0A973STQ2-F1
#
_cell.length_a   1.000
_cell.length_b   1.000
_cell.length_c   1.000
_cell.angle_alpha   90.00
_cell.angle_beta   90.00
_cell.angle_gamma   90.00
#
_symmetry.space_group_name_H-M   'P 1'
#
loop_
_entity.id
_entity.type
_entity.pdbx_description
1 polymer ?
#
loop_
_entity_poly.entity_id
_entity_poly.type
_entity_poly.pdbx_seq_one_letter_code
_entity_poly.pdbx_strand_id
1 'polypeptide(L)' 'AVRVLELAQRVGALVEIAGGVHGAAVSASQIAARADLLRPVERTARRAQVAAYNAYVEEAERRRS' A
#
# COMPACT_ATOMS: atom_id res chain seq x y z
N ALA A 1 -2.55 -15.98 -1.66
CA ALA A 1 -1.82 -14.86 -2.29
C ALA A 1 -2.74 -13.78 -2.86
N VAL A 2 -3.64 -14.10 -3.81
CA VAL A 2 -4.48 -13.12 -4.54
C VAL A 2 -5.23 -12.13 -3.64
N ARG A 3 -5.95 -12.60 -2.61
CA ARG A 3 -6.69 -11.72 -1.67
C ARG A 3 -5.80 -10.74 -0.91
N VAL A 4 -4.56 -11.14 -0.60
CA VAL A 4 -3.58 -10.26 0.07
C VAL A 4 -3.11 -9.18 -0.90
N LEU A 5 -2.88 -9.54 -2.16
CA LEU A 5 -2.50 -8.60 -3.21
C LEU A 5 -3.60 -7.56 -3.43
N GLU A 6 -4.85 -7.99 -3.58
CA GLU A 6 -6.01 -7.11 -3.73
C GLU A 6 -6.15 -6.14 -2.54
N LEU A 7 -6.05 -6.66 -1.31
CA LEU A 7 -6.16 -5.83 -0.12
C LEU A 7 -5.02 -4.81 -0.04
N ALA A 8 -3.79 -5.25 -0.33
CA ALA A 8 -2.62 -4.38 -0.28
C ALA A 8 -2.65 -3.29 -1.37
N GLN A 9 -3.21 -3.57 -2.55
CA GLN A 9 -3.49 -2.56 -3.58
C GLN A 9 -4.55 -1.56 -3.12
N ARG A 10 -5.65 -2.04 -2.52
CA ARG A 10 -6.71 -1.18 -1.99
C ARG A 10 -6.21 -0.27 -0.87
N VAL A 11 -5.39 -0.79 0.05
CA VAL A 11 -4.75 0.03 1.09
C VAL A 11 -3.84 1.08 0.47
N GLY A 12 -3.06 0.74 -0.56
CA GLY A 12 -2.26 1.71 -1.31
C GLY A 12 -3.11 2.86 -1.87
N ALA A 13 -4.23 2.54 -2.53
CA ALA A 13 -5.15 3.55 -3.03
C ALA A 13 -5.76 4.42 -1.92
N LEU A 14 -6.09 3.83 -0.78
CA LEU A 14 -6.57 4.58 0.39
C LEU A 14 -5.51 5.51 0.96
N VAL A 15 -4.23 5.09 0.99
CA VAL A 15 -3.12 5.94 1.42
C VAL A 15 -2.94 7.14 0.48
N GLU A 16 -3.02 6.94 -0.83
CA GLU A 16 -2.95 8.04 -1.81
C GLU A 16 -4.08 9.06 -1.62
N ILE A 17 -5.32 8.58 -1.50
CA ILE A 17 -6.49 9.43 -1.20
C ILE A 17 -6.27 10.16 0.13
N ALA A 18 -5.80 9.42 1.13
CA ALA A 18 -5.51 9.94 2.45
C ALA A 18 -4.23 10.78 2.51
N GLY A 19 -3.44 10.92 1.44
CA GLY A 19 -2.28 11.81 1.37
C GLY A 19 -2.60 13.13 0.67
N GLY A 20 -3.53 13.11 -0.29
CA GLY A 20 -3.94 14.29 -1.05
C GLY A 20 -4.62 15.38 -0.20
N VAL A 21 -4.37 16.64 -0.54
CA VAL A 21 -5.02 17.82 0.04
C VAL A 21 -5.89 18.44 -1.04
N HIS A 22 -7.21 18.37 -0.89
CA HIS A 22 -8.15 19.01 -1.81
C HIS A 22 -8.78 20.24 -1.12
N GLY A 23 -8.42 21.45 -1.59
CA GLY A 23 -9.13 22.69 -1.26
C GLY A 23 -9.05 23.22 0.18
N ALA A 24 -8.33 22.56 1.09
CA ALA A 24 -8.16 23.01 2.47
C ALA A 24 -6.86 23.79 2.66
N ALA A 25 -6.92 24.92 3.39
CA ALA A 25 -5.74 25.62 3.87
C ALA A 25 -5.11 24.82 5.03
N VAL A 26 -4.17 23.94 4.70
CA VAL A 26 -3.36 23.19 5.66
C VAL A 26 -1.93 23.70 5.66
N SER A 27 -1.36 23.83 6.85
CA SER A 27 0.04 24.22 7.03
C SER A 27 0.99 23.11 6.60
N ALA A 28 2.23 23.48 6.28
CA ALA A 28 3.28 22.52 5.95
C ALA A 28 3.53 21.50 7.08
N SER A 29 3.43 21.91 8.34
CA SER A 29 3.59 21.02 9.49
C SER A 29 2.46 19.99 9.59
N GLN A 30 1.23 20.36 9.25
CA GLN A 30 0.10 19.42 9.17
C GLN A 30 0.27 18.42 8.03
N ILE A 31 0.79 18.85 6.87
CA ILE A 31 1.11 17.95 5.75
C ILE A 31 2.20 16.96 6.17
N ALA A 32 3.26 17.42 6.82
CA ALA A 32 4.35 16.57 7.30
C ALA A 32 3.86 15.55 8.35
N ALA A 33 3.12 16.00 9.37
CA ALA A 33 2.56 15.13 10.39
C ALA A 33 1.63 14.05 9.80
N ARG A 34 0.84 14.40 8.78
CA ARG A 34 -0.01 13.45 8.05
C ARG A 34 0.82 12.42 7.30
N ALA A 35 1.86 12.84 6.57
CA ALA A 35 2.76 11.93 5.88
C ALA A 35 3.41 10.96 6.86
N ASP A 36 3.84 11.43 8.04
CA ASP A 36 4.44 10.62 9.10
C ASP A 36 3.51 9.51 9.59
N LEU A 37 2.22 9.81 9.73
CA LEU A 37 1.21 8.83 10.11
C LEU A 37 0.93 7.79 9.02
N LEU A 38 1.03 8.18 7.74
CA LEU A 38 0.72 7.29 6.60
C LEU A 38 1.90 6.38 6.21
N ARG A 39 3.14 6.83 6.40
CA ARG A 39 4.37 6.12 6.00
C ARG A 39 4.40 4.64 6.45
N PRO A 40 4.05 4.27 7.70
CA PRO A 40 4.06 2.87 8.12
C PRO A 40 3.04 2.00 7.38
N VAL A 41 1.85 2.56 7.08
CA VAL A 41 0.76 1.86 6.38
C VAL A 41 1.16 1.63 4.93
N GLU A 42 1.69 2.65 4.27
CA GLU A 42 2.20 2.58 2.91
C GLU A 42 3.28 1.50 2.76
N ARG A 43 4.26 1.51 3.68
CA ARG A 43 5.36 0.53 3.67
C ARG A 43 4.85 -0.89 3.85
N THR A 44 3.87 -1.09 4.73
CA THR A 44 3.26 -2.40 4.98
C THR A 44 2.49 -2.88 3.76
N ALA A 45 1.71 -2.01 3.11
CA ALA A 45 0.99 -2.32 1.88
C ALA A 45 1.97 -2.73 0.76
N ARG A 46 3.04 -1.96 0.52
CA ARG A 46 4.05 -2.28 -0.49
C ARG A 46 4.71 -3.65 -0.23
N ARG A 47 5.07 -3.94 1.02
CA ARG A 47 5.66 -5.25 1.40
C ARG A 47 4.68 -6.39 1.17
N ALA A 48 3.40 -6.20 1.52
CA ALA A 48 2.37 -7.20 1.32
C ALA A 48 2.10 -7.46 -0.18
N GLN A 49 2.14 -6.42 -1.03
CA GLN A 49 2.04 -6.60 -2.49
C GLN A 49 3.16 -7.48 -3.03
N VAL A 50 4.42 -7.18 -2.69
CA VAL A 50 5.58 -7.97 -3.14
C VAL A 50 5.50 -9.40 -2.64
N ALA A 51 5.23 -9.60 -1.35
CA ALA A 51 5.13 -10.95 -0.77
C ALA A 51 3.98 -11.77 -1.40
N ALA A 52 2.83 -11.15 -1.63
CA ALA A 52 1.69 -11.81 -2.24
C ALA A 52 1.97 -12.16 -3.72
N TYR A 53 2.62 -11.28 -4.46
CA TYR A 53 3.02 -11.56 -5.85
C TYR A 53 4.02 -12.71 -5.93
N ASN A 54 5.09 -12.66 -5.12
CA ASN A 54 6.10 -13.71 -5.09
C ASN A 54 5.48 -15.07 -4.73
N ALA A 55 4.64 -15.12 -3.69
CA ALA A 55 3.95 -16.35 -3.30
C ALA A 55 3.01 -16.89 -4.40
N TYR A 56 2.39 -16.01 -5.19
CA TYR A 56 1.59 -16.42 -6.35
C TYR A 56 2.46 -17.03 -7.46
N VAL A 57 3.59 -16.40 -7.78
CA VAL A 57 4.54 -16.89 -8.80
C VAL A 57 5.11 -18.25 -8.39
N GLU A 58 5.58 -18.38 -7.14
CA GLU A 58 6.11 -19.64 -6.60
C GLU A 58 5.08 -20.78 -6.64
N GLU A 59 3.82 -20.50 -6.30
CA GLU A 59 2.73 -21.48 -6.43
C GLU A 59 2.48 -21.88 -7.89
N ALA A 60 2.53 -20.92 -8.81
CA ALA A 60 2.35 -21.20 -10.23
C ALA A 60 3.52 -22.04 -10.80
N GLU A 61 4.75 -21.78 -10.36
CA GLU A 61 5.95 -22.56 -10.73
C GLU A 61 5.87 -24.00 -10.23
N ARG A 62 5.49 -24.20 -8.96
CA ARG A 62 5.29 -25.53 -8.38
C ARG A 62 4.21 -26.36 -9.08
N ARG A 63 3.20 -25.72 -9.69
CA ARG A 63 2.17 -26.42 -10.47
C ARG A 63 2.61 -26.81 -11.89
N ARG A 64 3.69 -26.22 -12.39
CA ARG A 64 4.24 -26.50 -13.73
C ARG A 64 5.34 -27.57 -13.72
N SER A 65 5.93 -27.82 -12.55
CA SER A 65 6.95 -28.87 -12.34
C SER A 65 6.29 -30.17 -11.92
#